data_AF-A0A956V7I5-F1
#
_entry.id   AF-A0A956V7I5-F1
#
_cell.length_a   1.000
_cell.length_b   1.000
_cell.length_c   1.000
_cell.angle_alpha   90.00
_cell.angle_beta   90.00
_cell.angle_gamma   90.00
#
_symmetry.space_group_name_H-M   'P 1'
#
loop_
_entity.id
_entity.type
_entity.pdbx_description
1 polymer ?
#
loop_
_entity_poly.entity_id
_entity_poly.type
_entity_poly.pdbx_seq_one_letter_code
_entity_poly.pdbx_strand_id
1 'polypeptide(L)'
;HDPTDDKGSFVDRGFQYTSAIFYNDEEEQTLAEGAREALEASGKFKNPIATAILPATPFYIAEDYHQDYYLKNEGRYKFYRTGSGRNAFIEQFWEGDDTVYQLEENLAGN
;
A
#
# COMPACT_ATOMS: atom_id res chain seq x y z
N HIS A 1 5.20 -0.25 -0.72
CA HIS A 1 4.61 -1.13 -1.77
C HIS A 1 4.75 -0.40 -3.11
N ASP A 2 4.38 -1.02 -4.24
CA ASP A 2 4.26 -0.31 -5.53
C ASP A 2 2.78 0.04 -5.75
N PRO A 3 2.38 1.33 -5.66
CA PRO A 3 0.99 1.73 -5.84
C PRO A 3 0.56 1.77 -7.31
N THR A 4 1.48 1.54 -8.26
CA THR A 4 1.21 1.57 -9.70
C THR A 4 1.04 0.18 -10.33
N ASP A 5 1.19 -0.87 -9.53
CA ASP A 5 1.04 -2.26 -9.97
C ASP A 5 -0.45 -2.64 -10.05
N ASP A 6 -0.98 -2.66 -11.28
CA ASP A 6 -2.39 -2.96 -11.57
C ASP A 6 -2.72 -4.46 -11.63
N LYS A 7 -1.72 -5.33 -11.44
CA LYS A 7 -1.86 -6.79 -11.64
C LYS A 7 -1.41 -7.62 -10.44
N GLY A 8 -1.10 -6.98 -9.32
CA GLY A 8 -0.73 -7.64 -8.08
C GLY A 8 0.31 -6.86 -7.29
N SER A 9 1.25 -7.57 -6.68
CA SER A 9 2.33 -6.99 -5.90
C SER A 9 3.64 -7.73 -6.16
N PHE A 10 4.51 -7.12 -6.97
CA PHE A 10 5.87 -7.60 -7.24
C PHE A 10 5.95 -8.99 -7.91
N VAL A 11 6.25 -10.06 -7.18
CA VAL A 11 6.24 -11.41 -7.76
C VAL A 11 4.90 -12.10 -7.54
N ASP A 12 4.04 -11.55 -6.68
CA ASP A 12 2.72 -12.07 -6.42
C ASP A 12 1.72 -11.47 -7.41
N ARG A 13 0.97 -12.33 -8.09
CA ARG A 13 0.12 -11.96 -9.22
C ARG A 13 -1.29 -12.49 -9.05
N GLY A 14 -2.27 -11.67 -9.41
CA GLY A 14 -3.69 -11.96 -9.21
C GLY A 14 -4.40 -10.92 -8.34
N PHE A 15 -5.73 -10.95 -8.40
CA PHE A 15 -6.62 -9.99 -7.74
C PHE A 15 -6.39 -9.90 -6.22
N GLN A 16 -6.07 -11.01 -5.56
CA GLN A 16 -5.79 -11.05 -4.12
C GLN A 16 -4.54 -10.27 -3.70
N TYR A 17 -3.73 -9.80 -4.66
CA TYR A 17 -2.52 -9.03 -4.40
C TYR A 17 -2.61 -7.58 -4.90
N THR A 18 -3.76 -7.13 -5.41
CA THR A 18 -3.93 -5.74 -5.85
C THR A 18 -3.99 -4.78 -4.66
N SER A 19 -3.53 -3.55 -4.87
CA SER A 19 -3.56 -2.49 -3.86
C SER A 19 -4.97 -1.90 -3.71
N ALA A 20 -5.45 -1.76 -2.48
CA ALA A 20 -6.71 -1.10 -2.16
C ALA A 20 -6.67 -0.47 -0.77
N ILE A 21 -7.44 0.61 -0.61
CA ILE A 21 -7.83 1.21 0.66
C ILE A 21 -9.33 0.95 0.85
N PHE A 22 -9.71 0.37 2.00
CA PHE A 22 -11.10 0.09 2.35
C PHE A 22 -11.59 1.10 3.38
N TYR A 23 -12.61 1.89 3.04
CA TYR A 23 -13.15 2.94 3.91
C TYR A 23 -14.45 2.51 4.59
N ASN A 24 -14.68 2.95 5.82
CA ASN A 24 -15.87 2.66 6.62
C ASN A 24 -16.90 3.80 6.59
N ASP A 25 -16.46 5.02 6.32
CA ASP A 25 -17.30 6.22 6.25
C ASP A 25 -16.80 7.20 5.18
N GLU A 26 -17.57 8.28 4.98
CA GLU A 26 -17.30 9.30 3.98
C GLU A 26 -16.04 10.13 4.27
N GLU A 27 -15.66 10.26 5.55
CA GLU A 27 -14.45 10.99 5.95
C GLU A 27 -13.21 10.19 5.53
N GLU A 28 -13.15 8.90 5.84
CA GLU A 28 -12.10 7.99 5.39
C GLU A 28 -12.02 7.93 3.86
N GLN A 29 -13.16 7.90 3.16
CA GLN A 29 -13.20 7.94 1.70
C GLN A 29 -12.54 9.21 1.16
N THR A 30 -12.95 10.37 1.67
CA THR A 30 -12.46 11.68 1.21
C THR A 30 -10.95 11.81 1.44
N LEU A 31 -10.47 11.38 2.61
CA LEU A 31 -9.04 11.39 2.93
C LEU A 31 -8.23 10.45 2.04
N ALA A 32 -8.75 9.24 1.76
CA ALA A 32 -8.09 8.29 0.88
C ALA A 32 -8.00 8.81 -0.57
N GLU A 33 -9.08 9.43 -1.06
CA GLU A 33 -9.14 10.04 -2.40
C GLU A 33 -8.15 11.19 -2.51
N GLY A 34 -8.15 12.11 -1.53
CA GLY A 34 -7.22 13.23 -1.47
C GLY A 34 -5.76 12.77 -1.40
N ALA A 35 -5.45 11.74 -0.61
CA ALA A 35 -4.08 11.19 -0.52
C ALA A 35 -3.63 10.56 -1.85
N ARG A 36 -4.51 9.83 -2.54
CA ARG A 36 -4.21 9.24 -3.86
C ARG A 36 -3.96 10.34 -4.90
N GLU A 37 -4.82 11.35 -4.95
CA GLU A 37 -4.69 12.48 -5.88
C GLU A 37 -3.41 13.29 -5.60
N ALA A 38 -3.08 13.55 -4.34
CA ALA A 38 -1.84 14.20 -3.95
C ALA A 38 -0.61 13.38 -4.40
N LEU A 39 -0.67 12.06 -4.26
CA LEU A 39 0.40 11.18 -4.72
C LEU A 39 0.53 11.17 -6.25
N GLU A 40 -0.57 11.15 -7.00
CA GLU A 40 -0.53 11.31 -8.46
C GLU A 40 0.04 12.66 -8.88
N ALA A 41 -0.43 13.74 -8.26
CA ALA A 41 0.00 15.10 -8.55
C ALA A 41 1.47 15.35 -8.22
N SER A 42 2.04 14.61 -7.26
CA SER A 42 3.47 14.70 -6.90
C SER A 42 4.41 14.33 -8.06
N GLY A 43 3.92 13.61 -9.08
CA GLY A 43 4.74 13.13 -10.20
C GLY A 43 5.79 12.10 -9.79
N LYS A 44 5.71 11.58 -8.55
CA LYS A 44 6.64 10.59 -8.00
C LYS A 44 6.70 9.30 -8.82
N PHE A 45 5.56 8.92 -9.38
CA PHE A 45 5.43 7.77 -10.25
C PHE A 45 5.05 8.20 -11.66
N LYS A 46 5.64 7.54 -12.66
CA LYS A 46 5.31 7.77 -14.07
C LYS A 46 4.00 7.13 -14.49
N ASN A 47 3.65 6.03 -13.83
CA ASN A 47 2.43 5.29 -14.09
C ASN A 47 1.31 5.79 -13.15
N PRO A 48 0.03 5.70 -13.57
CA PRO A 48 -1.10 6.04 -12.71
C PRO A 48 -1.11 5.23 -11.42
N ILE A 49 -1.74 5.77 -10.37
CA ILE A 49 -1.91 5.04 -9.11
C ILE A 49 -3.05 4.04 -9.28
N ALA A 50 -2.72 2.76 -9.17
CA ALA A 50 -3.63 1.63 -9.30
C ALA A 50 -4.37 1.29 -7.99
N THR A 51 -4.02 1.92 -6.87
CA THR A 51 -4.67 1.71 -5.58
C THR A 51 -6.16 2.07 -5.65
N ALA A 52 -7.01 1.07 -5.49
CA ALA A 52 -8.45 1.25 -5.44
C ALA A 52 -8.90 1.86 -4.10
N ILE A 53 -9.99 2.62 -4.12
CA ILE A 53 -10.64 3.14 -2.91
C ILE A 53 -12.05 2.54 -2.92
N LEU A 54 -12.32 1.65 -1.97
CA LEU A 54 -13.48 0.78 -1.98
C LEU A 54 -14.21 0.83 -0.62
N PRO A 55 -15.54 0.72 -0.58
CA PRO A 55 -16.25 0.59 0.68
C PRO A 55 -15.82 -0.70 1.38
N ALA A 56 -15.60 -0.63 2.69
CA ALA A 56 -15.29 -1.79 3.50
C ALA A 56 -16.45 -2.79 3.46
N THR A 57 -16.10 -4.06 3.26
CA THR A 57 -17.02 -5.20 3.33
C THR A 57 -16.70 -6.02 4.58
N PRO A 58 -17.52 -7.01 4.97
CA PRO A 58 -17.18 -7.90 6.07
C PRO A 58 -15.75 -8.46 5.95
N PHE A 59 -14.97 -8.27 7.00
CA PHE A 59 -13.60 -8.78 7.09
C PHE A 59 -13.61 -10.17 7.75
N TYR A 60 -13.10 -11.16 7.02
CA TYR A 60 -12.96 -12.52 7.53
C TYR A 60 -11.50 -12.72 7.94
N ILE A 61 -11.29 -13.00 9.22
CA ILE A 61 -9.96 -13.25 9.78
C ILE A 61 -9.37 -14.49 9.08
N ALA A 62 -8.16 -14.33 8.53
CA ALA A 62 -7.41 -15.44 7.95
C ALA A 62 -6.99 -16.46 9.02
N GLU A 63 -6.71 -17.69 8.61
CA GLU A 63 -6.35 -18.78 9.52
C GLU A 63 -5.13 -18.47 10.40
N ASP A 64 -5.06 -19.07 11.58
CA ASP A 64 -4.03 -18.79 12.60
C ASP A 64 -2.57 -18.94 12.12
N TYR A 65 -2.35 -19.81 11.13
CA TYR A 65 -1.02 -20.00 10.55
C TYR A 65 -0.57 -18.84 9.66
N HIS A 66 -1.51 -18.02 9.16
CA HIS A 66 -1.22 -16.78 8.43
C HIS A 66 -0.90 -15.61 9.37
N GLN A 67 -1.49 -15.61 10.57
CA GLN A 67 -1.26 -14.56 11.56
C GLN A 67 0.21 -14.54 11.97
N ASP A 68 0.83 -13.36 12.00
CA ASP A 68 2.25 -13.16 12.34
C ASP A 68 3.23 -14.02 11.54
N TYR A 69 2.88 -14.40 10.31
CA TYR A 69 3.68 -15.33 9.51
C TYR A 69 5.15 -14.87 9.37
N TYR A 70 5.37 -13.57 9.22
CA TYR A 70 6.73 -13.00 9.07
C TYR A 70 7.60 -13.19 10.32
N LEU A 71 6.99 -13.28 11.52
CA LEU A 71 7.67 -13.58 12.79
C LEU A 71 7.81 -15.09 12.99
N LYS A 72 6.74 -15.86 12.72
CA LYS A 72 6.75 -17.32 12.92
C LYS A 72 7.66 -18.06 11.94
N ASN A 73 7.88 -17.50 10.74
CA ASN A 73 8.64 -18.11 9.66
C ASN A 73 9.69 -17.15 9.06
N GLU A 74 10.44 -16.45 9.93
CA GLU A 74 11.36 -15.38 9.52
C GLU A 74 12.29 -15.74 8.37
N GLY A 75 12.93 -16.92 8.40
CA GLY A 75 13.90 -17.33 7.38
C GLY A 75 13.26 -17.43 5.99
N ARG A 76 12.07 -18.04 5.91
CA ARG A 76 11.33 -18.19 4.65
C ARG A 76 10.80 -16.84 4.18
N TYR A 77 10.27 -16.03 5.09
CA TYR A 77 9.82 -14.68 4.78
C TYR A 77 10.96 -13.80 4.26
N LYS A 78 12.12 -13.78 4.94
CA LYS A 78 13.31 -13.01 4.53
C LYS A 78 13.81 -13.43 3.15
N PHE A 79 13.91 -14.74 2.88
CA PHE A 79 14.31 -15.24 1.56
C PHE A 79 13.37 -14.75 0.46
N TYR A 80 12.05 -14.91 0.66
CA TYR A 80 11.04 -14.41 -0.27
C TYR A 80 11.12 -12.89 -0.44
N ARG A 81 11.19 -12.14 0.66
CA ARG A 81 11.23 -10.66 0.68
C ARG A 81 12.40 -10.13 -0.14
N THR A 82 13.58 -10.72 0.02
CA THR A 82 14.79 -10.36 -0.74
C THR A 82 14.64 -10.68 -2.23
N GLY A 83 14.05 -11.83 -2.57
CA GLY A 83 13.86 -12.25 -3.97
C GLY A 83 12.71 -11.56 -4.71
N SER A 84 11.79 -10.91 -3.99
CA SER A 84 10.59 -10.31 -4.58
C SER A 84 10.84 -9.00 -5.37
N GLY A 85 11.99 -8.34 -5.20
CA GLY A 85 12.23 -7.00 -5.75
C GLY A 85 11.58 -5.86 -4.95
N ARG A 86 10.75 -6.17 -3.94
CA ARG A 86 10.09 -5.17 -3.09
C ARG A 86 11.08 -4.32 -2.27
N ASN A 87 12.25 -4.83 -1.92
CA ASN A 87 13.28 -4.02 -1.22
C ASN A 87 13.83 -2.92 -2.13
N ALA A 88 14.28 -3.28 -3.34
CA ALA A 88 14.82 -2.33 -4.30
C ALA A 88 13.81 -1.23 -4.65
N PHE A 89 12.52 -1.59 -4.79
CA PHE A 89 11.48 -0.59 -5.04
C PHE A 89 11.32 0.38 -3.86
N ILE A 90 11.33 -0.12 -2.62
CA ILE A 90 11.20 0.74 -1.43
C ILE A 90 12.40 1.65 -1.29
N GLU A 91 13.62 1.15 -1.45
CA GLU A 91 14.84 1.96 -1.46
C GLU A 91 14.78 3.07 -2.52
N GLN A 92 14.34 2.72 -3.73
CA GLN A 92 14.28 3.67 -4.83
C GLN A 92 13.21 4.76 -4.65
N PHE A 93 12.01 4.38 -4.18
CA PHE A 93 10.86 5.27 -4.23
C PHE A 93 10.42 5.78 -2.86
N TRP A 94 10.73 5.11 -1.76
CA TRP A 94 10.15 5.43 -0.45
C TRP A 94 11.18 5.71 0.64
N GLU A 95 12.44 5.31 0.47
CA GLU A 95 13.46 5.56 1.47
C GLU A 95 13.78 7.05 1.60
N GLY A 96 13.78 7.56 2.83
CA GLY A 96 13.98 8.97 3.13
C GLY A 96 12.77 9.86 2.79
N ASP A 97 11.63 9.28 2.41
CA ASP A 97 10.41 10.03 2.16
C ASP A 97 9.50 10.10 3.40
N ASP A 98 9.60 11.21 4.13
CA ASP A 98 8.76 11.52 5.29
C ASP A 98 7.43 12.22 4.90
N THR A 99 7.17 12.44 3.60
CA THR A 99 5.96 13.17 3.14
C THR A 99 4.65 12.46 3.49
N VAL A 100 4.69 11.16 3.79
CA VAL A 100 3.53 10.38 4.27
C VAL A 100 3.01 10.92 5.60
N TYR A 101 3.84 11.56 6.43
CA TYR A 101 3.46 12.13 7.72
C TYR A 101 3.09 13.62 7.66
N GLN A 102 3.29 14.30 6.52
CA GLN A 102 2.98 15.74 6.37
C GLN A 102 1.53 16.02 5.94
N LEU A 103 0.71 14.99 5.73
CA LEU A 103 -0.71 15.15 5.44
C LEU A 103 -1.47 15.80 6.63
N GLU A 104 -1.04 15.57 7.88
CA GLU A 104 -1.62 16.23 9.06
C GLU A 104 -1.42 17.76 9.04
N GLU A 105 -0.29 18.25 8.52
CA GLU A 105 -0.02 19.70 8.43
C GLU A 105 -0.78 20.37 7.29
N ASN A 106 -1.03 19.66 6.19
CA ASN A 106 -1.75 20.19 5.04
C ASN A 106 -3.28 20.14 5.18
N LEU A 107 -3.81 19.23 6.01
CA LEU A 107 -5.23 19.15 6.35
C LEU A 107 -5.63 20.09 7.50
N ALA A 108 -4.67 20.51 8.35
CA ALA A 108 -4.89 21.49 9.41
C ALA A 108 -4.79 22.96 8.94
N GLY A 109 -4.50 23.18 7.66
CA GLY A 109 -4.16 24.49 7.08
C GLY A 109 -5.24 25.13 6.19
N ASN A 110 -6.50 24.69 6.25
CA ASN A 110 -7.60 25.31 5.50
C ASN A 110 -8.89 25.41 6.33
#